data_AF-A0A9E6WA30-F1
#
_entry.id   AF-A0A9E6WA30-F1
#
_cell.length_a   1.000
_cell.length_b   1.000
_cell.length_c   1.000
_cell.angle_alpha   90.00
_cell.angle_beta   90.00
_cell.angle_gamma   90.00
#
_symmetry.space_group_name_H-M   'P 1'
#
loop_
_entity.id
_entity.type
_entity.pdbx_description
1 polymer ?
#
loop_
_entity_poly.entity_id
_entity_poly.type
_entity_poly.pdbx_seq_one_letter_code
_entity_poly.pdbx_strand_id
1 'polypeptide(L)'
;MEHLINIFIKSIFIENMIFAYFLGMCSYLAVSKKVSTAAGLGVAVIFVLVITLPVNYLLENYVLKEGALVWLSPTFAGVDLSFLSFIMFIAVIASIVQLVEMIVEKFAPVLYNQLGIFLPLIAVNCAILGGSLFMQQKAFLNIGEATTYALGSGVGWFLAIVGIAAIREKIEYSNVPAPLRG
;
A
#
# COMPACT_ATOMS: atom_id res chain seq x y z
N MET A 1 -15.22 -5.60 18.10
CA MET A 1 -15.41 -4.41 17.25
C MET A 1 -14.51 -3.25 17.68
N GLU A 2 -14.43 -2.93 18.97
CA GLU A 2 -13.56 -1.84 19.47
C GLU A 2 -12.08 -2.00 19.09
N HIS A 3 -11.54 -3.23 19.11
CA HIS A 3 -10.16 -3.52 18.69
C HIS A 3 -9.89 -3.16 17.21
N LEU A 4 -10.83 -3.46 16.31
CA LEU A 4 -10.70 -3.17 14.88
C LEU A 4 -10.76 -1.67 14.59
N ILE A 5 -11.63 -0.94 15.29
CA ILE A 5 -11.75 0.52 15.15
C ILE A 5 -10.49 1.21 15.70
N ASN A 6 -9.94 0.70 16.81
CA ASN A 6 -8.71 1.23 17.38
C ASN A 6 -7.51 0.99 16.45
N ILE A 7 -7.38 -0.21 15.87
CA ILE A 7 -6.35 -0.49 14.84
C ILE A 7 -6.51 0.43 13.64
N PHE A 8 -7.75 0.65 13.18
CA PHE A 8 -8.03 1.53 12.05
C PHE A 8 -7.59 2.98 12.31
N ILE A 9 -7.99 3.56 13.45
CA ILE A 9 -7.61 4.94 13.82
C ILE A 9 -6.10 5.05 14.05
N LYS A 10 -5.51 4.05 14.72
CA LYS A 10 -4.07 4.02 14.98
C LYS A 10 -3.28 3.97 13.69
N SER A 11 -3.69 3.14 12.73
CA SER A 11 -3.04 3.00 11.42
C SER A 11 -3.11 4.28 10.58
N ILE A 12 -4.21 5.04 10.68
CA ILE A 12 -4.38 6.31 9.93
C ILE A 12 -3.51 7.43 10.51
N PHE A 13 -3.53 7.62 11.83
CA PHE A 13 -2.99 8.85 12.45
C PHE A 13 -1.72 8.63 13.28
N ILE A 14 -1.60 7.51 13.98
CA ILE A 14 -0.51 7.29 14.95
C ILE A 14 0.66 6.56 14.29
N GLU A 15 0.36 5.50 13.53
CA GLU A 15 1.31 4.66 12.83
C GLU A 15 1.26 4.91 11.31
N ASN A 16 1.07 6.17 10.92
CA ASN A 16 0.92 6.54 9.52
C ASN A 16 2.18 6.19 8.71
N MET A 17 2.00 5.46 7.61
CA MET A 17 3.10 4.98 6.76
C MET A 17 4.00 6.10 6.21
N ILE A 18 3.44 7.26 5.88
CA ILE A 18 4.19 8.38 5.31
C ILE A 18 4.82 9.23 6.42
N PHE A 19 4.03 9.66 7.41
CA PHE A 19 4.51 10.65 8.39
C PHE A 19 5.33 10.05 9.52
N ALA A 20 5.04 8.82 9.94
CA ALA A 20 5.77 8.16 11.03
C ALA A 20 6.92 7.28 10.52
N TYR A 21 6.70 6.55 9.42
CA TYR A 21 7.67 5.57 8.90
C TYR A 21 8.38 6.01 7.62
N PHE A 22 8.01 7.14 7.02
CA PHE A 22 8.62 7.68 5.79
C PHE A 22 8.60 6.69 4.60
N LEU A 23 7.56 5.86 4.53
CA LEU A 23 7.33 4.91 3.44
C LEU A 23 6.45 5.54 2.35
N GLY A 24 6.76 5.22 1.09
CA GLY A 24 6.01 5.67 -0.10
C GLY A 24 6.41 7.04 -0.63
N MET A 25 7.55 7.60 -0.20
CA MET A 25 7.96 8.98 -0.53
C MET A 25 8.19 9.23 -2.03
N CYS A 26 8.64 8.21 -2.78
CA CYS A 26 8.97 8.35 -4.21
C CYS A 26 7.75 8.75 -5.04
N SER A 27 6.65 7.99 -4.93
CA SER A 27 5.40 8.26 -5.63
C SER A 27 4.66 9.46 -5.02
N TYR A 28 4.77 9.65 -3.71
CA TYR A 28 4.21 10.79 -2.98
C TYR A 28 4.73 12.15 -3.48
N LEU A 29 6.05 12.31 -3.61
CA LEU A 29 6.66 13.56 -4.05
C LEU A 29 6.52 13.79 -5.56
N ALA A 30 6.51 12.72 -6.35
CA ALA A 30 6.41 12.79 -7.81
C ALA A 30 5.02 13.22 -8.30
N VAL A 31 3.94 12.76 -7.66
CA VAL A 31 2.55 12.87 -8.18
C VAL A 31 1.72 13.92 -7.41
N SER A 32 2.32 14.66 -6.49
CA SER A 32 1.63 15.66 -5.65
C SER A 32 1.48 17.05 -6.30
N LYS A 33 1.51 17.18 -7.63
CA LYS A 33 1.35 18.48 -8.30
C LYS A 33 -0.11 18.90 -8.48
N LYS A 34 -1.01 17.96 -8.78
CA LYS A 34 -2.44 18.21 -8.97
C LYS A 34 -3.26 17.32 -8.06
N VAL A 35 -4.31 17.86 -7.45
CA VAL A 35 -5.19 17.10 -6.56
C VAL A 35 -5.91 15.96 -7.31
N SER A 36 -6.33 16.18 -8.56
CA SER A 36 -7.02 15.16 -9.35
C SER A 36 -6.16 13.92 -9.63
N THR A 37 -4.88 14.09 -9.95
CA THR A 37 -3.93 12.97 -10.15
C THR A 37 -3.57 12.30 -8.84
N ALA A 38 -3.32 13.09 -7.79
CA ALA A 38 -2.98 12.59 -6.46
C ALA A 38 -4.11 11.73 -5.86
N ALA A 39 -5.35 12.18 -6.01
CA ALA A 39 -6.53 11.44 -5.56
C ALA A 39 -6.69 10.12 -6.33
N GLY A 40 -6.53 10.13 -7.66
CA GLY A 40 -6.59 8.92 -8.48
C GLY A 40 -5.53 7.89 -8.07
N LEU A 41 -4.29 8.32 -7.87
CA LEU A 41 -3.21 7.45 -7.39
C LEU A 41 -3.50 6.89 -5.99
N GLY A 42 -3.97 7.73 -5.06
CA GLY A 42 -4.25 7.26 -3.69
C GLY A 42 -5.40 6.26 -3.60
N VAL A 43 -6.43 6.40 -4.43
CA VAL A 43 -7.49 5.38 -4.54
C VAL A 43 -6.93 4.06 -5.07
N ALA A 44 -6.06 4.11 -6.07
CA ALA A 44 -5.39 2.90 -6.59
C ALA A 44 -4.53 2.23 -5.51
N VAL A 45 -3.78 3.00 -4.72
CA VAL A 45 -2.96 2.46 -3.61
C VAL A 45 -3.83 1.84 -2.52
N ILE A 46 -4.95 2.45 -2.13
CA ILE A 46 -5.91 1.85 -1.19
C ILE A 46 -6.40 0.50 -1.72
N PHE A 47 -6.82 0.45 -2.98
CA PHE A 47 -7.33 -0.77 -3.59
C PHE A 47 -6.30 -1.90 -3.60
N VAL A 48 -5.06 -1.59 -4.00
CA VAL A 48 -3.96 -2.57 -3.98
C VAL A 48 -3.68 -3.05 -2.56
N LEU A 49 -3.58 -2.14 -1.58
CA LEU A 49 -3.35 -2.51 -0.17
C LEU A 49 -4.45 -3.41 0.38
N VAL A 50 -5.72 -3.06 0.19
CA VAL A 50 -6.87 -3.81 0.71
C VAL A 50 -6.94 -5.22 0.15
N ILE A 51 -6.44 -5.48 -1.05
CA ILE A 51 -6.43 -6.82 -1.66
C ILE A 51 -5.15 -7.58 -1.31
N THR A 52 -3.99 -6.94 -1.42
CA THR A 52 -2.69 -7.59 -1.24
C THR A 52 -2.44 -8.03 0.19
N LEU A 53 -2.81 -7.23 1.19
CA LEU A 53 -2.56 -7.56 2.61
C LEU A 53 -3.30 -8.81 3.07
N PRO A 54 -4.62 -8.98 2.81
CA PRO A 54 -5.32 -10.21 3.16
C PRO A 54 -4.80 -11.43 2.41
N VAL A 55 -4.41 -11.27 1.14
CA VAL A 55 -3.82 -12.37 0.35
C VAL A 55 -2.46 -12.77 0.91
N ASN A 56 -1.61 -11.80 1.25
CA ASN A 56 -0.32 -12.03 1.89
C ASN A 56 -0.48 -12.66 3.29
N TYR A 57 -1.50 -12.26 4.05
CA TYR A 57 -1.86 -12.89 5.32
C TYR A 57 -2.19 -14.37 5.16
N LEU A 58 -3.01 -14.71 4.16
CA LEU A 58 -3.36 -16.09 3.86
C LEU A 58 -2.12 -16.88 3.44
N LEU A 59 -1.29 -16.32 2.55
CA LEU A 59 -0.06 -16.98 2.14
C LEU A 59 0.88 -17.21 3.32
N GLU A 60 1.07 -16.23 4.19
CA GLU A 60 1.93 -16.37 5.36
C GLU A 60 1.48 -17.52 6.26
N ASN A 61 0.19 -17.58 6.58
CA ASN A 61 -0.34 -18.59 7.52
C ASN A 61 -0.53 -19.99 6.89
N TYR A 62 -0.78 -20.09 5.59
CA TYR A 62 -1.04 -21.36 4.91
C TYR A 62 0.17 -21.93 4.14
N VAL A 63 1.19 -21.12 3.84
CA VAL A 63 2.31 -21.54 2.99
C VAL A 63 3.68 -21.26 3.62
N LEU A 64 3.87 -20.15 4.34
CA LEU A 64 5.22 -19.73 4.76
C LEU A 64 5.58 -20.05 6.22
N LYS A 65 4.63 -20.04 7.15
CA LYS A 65 4.93 -20.34 8.56
C LYS A 65 5.35 -21.80 8.77
N GLU A 66 6.19 -22.00 9.78
CA GLU A 66 6.57 -23.34 10.25
C GLU A 66 5.32 -24.20 10.49
N GLY A 67 5.25 -25.37 9.83
CA GLY A 67 4.11 -26.28 9.93
C GLY A 67 2.88 -25.93 9.08
N ALA A 68 2.92 -24.88 8.25
CA ALA A 68 1.79 -24.51 7.39
C ALA A 68 1.53 -25.53 6.25
N LEU A 69 2.56 -26.23 5.77
CA LEU A 69 2.47 -27.28 4.74
C LEU A 69 1.91 -28.62 5.23
N VAL A 70 1.47 -28.73 6.49
CA VAL A 70 0.88 -29.97 7.03
C VAL A 70 -0.33 -30.44 6.21
N TRP A 71 -1.03 -29.53 5.52
CA TRP A 71 -2.12 -29.87 4.60
C TRP A 71 -1.67 -30.63 3.33
N LEU A 72 -0.42 -30.46 2.89
CA LEU A 72 0.09 -31.06 1.65
C LEU A 72 0.83 -32.38 1.90
N SER A 73 1.63 -32.47 2.97
CA SER A 73 2.21 -33.74 3.43
C SER A 73 2.80 -33.61 4.86
N PRO A 74 2.58 -34.60 5.74
CA PRO A 74 3.08 -34.59 7.13
C PRO A 74 4.62 -34.60 7.23
N THR A 75 5.35 -34.89 6.15
CA THR A 75 6.82 -34.89 6.10
C THR A 75 7.44 -33.49 6.01
N PHE A 76 6.66 -32.46 5.66
CA PHE A 76 7.14 -31.07 5.51
C PHE A 76 6.86 -30.18 6.74
N ALA A 77 6.48 -30.77 7.88
CA ALA A 77 6.14 -30.04 9.09
C ALA A 77 7.29 -29.20 9.67
N GLY A 78 8.55 -29.51 9.33
CA GLY A 78 9.74 -28.81 9.83
C GLY A 78 10.44 -27.89 8.82
N VAL A 79 9.85 -27.63 7.65
CA VAL A 79 10.46 -26.72 6.66
C VAL A 79 9.97 -25.31 6.91
N ASP A 80 10.86 -24.44 7.38
CA ASP A 80 10.61 -23.00 7.47
C ASP A 80 10.87 -22.35 6.10
N LEU A 81 9.82 -21.83 5.45
CA LEU A 81 9.92 -21.08 4.19
C LEU A 81 9.90 -19.57 4.40
N SER A 82 10.04 -19.09 5.65
CA SER A 82 10.03 -17.66 5.98
C SER A 82 11.05 -16.84 5.18
N PHE A 83 12.18 -17.42 4.76
CA PHE A 83 13.16 -16.76 3.88
C PHE A 83 12.56 -16.31 2.53
N LEU A 84 11.55 -17.01 2.00
CA LEU A 84 10.90 -16.67 0.73
C LEU A 84 9.83 -15.58 0.85
N SER A 85 9.51 -15.10 2.06
CA SER A 85 8.42 -14.15 2.32
C SER A 85 8.52 -12.89 1.46
N PHE A 86 9.71 -12.29 1.37
CA PHE A 86 9.92 -11.08 0.58
C PHE A 86 9.59 -11.28 -0.91
N ILE A 87 10.09 -12.36 -1.51
CA ILE A 87 9.89 -12.64 -2.94
C ILE A 87 8.40 -12.93 -3.21
N MET A 88 7.75 -13.69 -2.32
CA MET A 88 6.33 -14.01 -2.45
C MET A 88 5.45 -12.76 -2.34
N PHE A 89 5.70 -11.89 -1.35
CA PHE A 89 4.92 -10.65 -1.20
C PHE A 89 5.09 -9.73 -2.42
N ILE A 90 6.30 -9.59 -2.96
CA ILE A 90 6.54 -8.81 -4.17
C ILE A 90 5.80 -9.41 -5.37
N ALA A 91 5.82 -10.73 -5.54
CA ALA A 91 5.12 -11.41 -6.64
C ALA A 91 3.60 -11.18 -6.58
N VAL A 92 3.00 -11.28 -5.39
CA VAL A 92 1.57 -11.01 -5.18
C VAL A 92 1.25 -9.55 -5.49
N ILE A 93 2.03 -8.61 -4.96
CA ILE A 93 1.83 -7.18 -5.24
C ILE A 93 1.94 -6.90 -6.75
N ALA A 94 2.95 -7.44 -7.42
CA ALA A 94 3.14 -7.26 -8.86
C ALA A 94 1.94 -7.79 -9.67
N SER A 95 1.42 -8.98 -9.34
CA SER A 95 0.25 -9.54 -10.02
C SER A 95 -1.02 -8.69 -9.84
N ILE A 96 -1.27 -8.16 -8.64
CA ILE A 96 -2.42 -7.29 -8.37
C ILE A 96 -2.25 -5.92 -9.03
N VAL A 97 -1.04 -5.35 -9.02
CA VAL A 97 -0.77 -4.08 -9.69
C VAL A 97 -0.94 -4.21 -11.21
N GLN A 98 -0.52 -5.33 -11.80
CA GLN A 98 -0.76 -5.59 -13.22
C GLN A 98 -2.25 -5.63 -13.56
N LEU A 99 -3.06 -6.24 -12.67
CA LEU A 99 -4.52 -6.22 -12.82
C LEU A 99 -5.08 -4.79 -12.76
N VAL A 100 -4.60 -3.98 -11.81
CA VAL A 100 -5.00 -2.58 -11.66
C VAL A 100 -4.61 -1.75 -12.89
N GLU A 101 -3.45 -1.99 -13.47
CA GLU A 101 -3.01 -1.31 -14.69
C GLU A 101 -4.00 -1.51 -15.85
N MET A 102 -4.39 -2.77 -16.10
CA MET A 102 -5.40 -3.09 -17.13
C MET A 102 -6.77 -2.47 -16.84
N ILE A 103 -7.17 -2.38 -15.55
CA ILE A 103 -8.43 -1.74 -15.15
C ILE A 103 -8.36 -0.22 -15.39
N VAL A 104 -7.27 0.44 -15.01
CA VAL A 104 -7.11 1.89 -15.16
C VAL A 104 -7.06 2.29 -16.63
N GLU A 105 -6.37 1.52 -17.48
CA GLU A 105 -6.33 1.75 -18.93
C GLU A 105 -7.75 1.73 -19.54
N LYS A 106 -8.60 0.81 -19.10
CA LYS A 106 -9.95 0.66 -19.63
C LYS A 106 -10.94 1.71 -19.12
N PHE A 107 -10.92 2.01 -17.82
CA PHE A 107 -11.95 2.85 -17.19
C PHE A 107 -11.54 4.33 -17.04
N ALA A 108 -10.24 4.63 -16.96
CA ALA A 108 -9.73 5.96 -16.68
C ALA A 108 -8.54 6.34 -17.59
N PRO A 109 -8.76 6.46 -18.92
CA PRO A 109 -7.68 6.75 -19.88
C PRO A 109 -7.00 8.09 -19.62
N VAL A 110 -7.72 9.07 -19.07
CA VAL A 110 -7.14 10.38 -18.68
C VAL A 110 -6.09 10.21 -17.57
N LEU A 111 -6.37 9.36 -16.58
CA LEU A 111 -5.43 9.08 -15.49
C LEU A 111 -4.25 8.25 -15.99
N TYR A 112 -4.50 7.27 -16.87
CA TYR A 112 -3.45 6.47 -17.50
C TYR A 112 -2.48 7.35 -18.31
N ASN A 113 -2.98 8.31 -19.09
CA ASN A 113 -2.11 9.22 -19.85
C ASN A 113 -1.27 10.16 -18.96
N GLN A 114 -1.75 10.49 -17.76
CA GLN A 114 -1.01 11.35 -16.82
C GLN A 114 -0.05 10.56 -15.94
N LEU A 115 -0.33 9.28 -15.70
CA LEU A 115 0.31 8.48 -14.68
C LEU A 115 0.99 7.21 -15.22
N GLY A 116 0.91 6.92 -16.52
CA GLY A 116 1.24 5.62 -17.12
C GLY A 116 2.63 5.10 -16.79
N ILE A 117 3.65 5.97 -16.73
CA ILE A 117 5.02 5.58 -16.34
C ILE A 117 5.11 5.27 -14.83
N PHE A 118 4.23 5.85 -14.02
CA PHE A 118 4.16 5.70 -12.56
C PHE A 118 3.23 4.58 -12.09
N LEU A 119 2.44 3.96 -12.96
CA LEU A 119 1.61 2.80 -12.60
C LEU A 119 2.46 1.59 -12.17
N PRO A 120 3.53 1.20 -12.90
CA PRO A 120 4.43 0.14 -12.45
C PRO A 120 5.18 0.49 -11.16
N LEU A 121 5.37 1.77 -10.85
CA LEU A 121 5.99 2.24 -9.60
C LEU A 121 5.10 1.96 -8.37
N ILE A 122 3.83 1.58 -8.55
CA ILE A 122 2.97 1.08 -7.47
C ILE A 122 3.48 -0.28 -6.95
N ALA A 123 3.98 -1.15 -7.83
CA ALA A 123 4.44 -2.49 -7.44
C ALA A 123 5.65 -2.44 -6.49
N VAL A 124 6.50 -1.43 -6.66
CA VAL A 124 7.67 -1.17 -5.81
C VAL A 124 7.41 -0.11 -4.75
N ASN A 125 6.14 0.23 -4.50
CA ASN A 125 5.80 1.20 -3.46
C ASN A 125 6.12 0.62 -2.08
N CYS A 126 7.09 1.24 -1.40
CA CYS A 126 7.55 0.79 -0.10
C CYS A 126 6.50 0.88 1.01
N ALA A 127 5.43 1.68 0.86
CA ALA A 127 4.30 1.65 1.78
C ALA A 127 3.49 0.35 1.66
N ILE A 128 3.32 -0.18 0.45
CA ILE A 128 2.57 -1.42 0.18
C ILE A 128 3.35 -2.64 0.69
N LEU A 129 4.64 -2.71 0.35
CA LEU A 129 5.52 -3.75 0.87
C LEU A 129 5.67 -3.65 2.39
N GLY A 130 5.87 -2.44 2.92
CA GLY A 130 5.98 -2.19 4.36
C GLY A 130 4.72 -2.59 5.13
N GLY A 131 3.53 -2.40 4.55
CA GLY A 131 2.27 -2.92 5.11
C GLY A 131 2.30 -4.43 5.30
N SER A 132 2.73 -5.18 4.28
CA SER A 132 2.84 -6.64 4.33
C SER A 132 3.87 -7.12 5.34
N LEU A 133 5.00 -6.41 5.48
CA LEU A 133 6.03 -6.74 6.47
C LEU A 133 5.60 -6.42 7.90
N PHE A 134 4.92 -5.29 8.11
CA PHE A 134 4.36 -4.95 9.42
C PHE A 134 3.25 -5.91 9.84
N MET A 135 2.52 -6.48 8.89
CA MET A 135 1.56 -7.54 9.16
C MET A 135 2.22 -8.78 9.75
N GLN A 136 3.34 -9.21 9.18
CA GLN A 136 4.14 -10.33 9.70
C GLN A 136 4.75 -10.00 11.08
N GLN A 137 5.34 -8.81 11.24
CA GLN A 137 5.97 -8.40 12.51
C GLN A 137 4.97 -8.20 13.65
N LYS A 138 3.77 -7.68 13.37
CA LYS A 138 2.71 -7.48 14.36
C LYS A 138 1.91 -8.75 14.65
N ALA A 139 2.17 -9.85 13.90
CA ALA A 139 1.55 -11.16 14.07
C ALA A 139 0.02 -11.09 14.23
N PHE A 140 -0.66 -10.46 13.27
CA PHE A 140 -2.12 -10.36 13.31
C PHE A 140 -2.77 -11.76 13.43
N LEU A 141 -3.85 -11.84 14.20
CA LEU A 141 -4.50 -13.12 14.52
C LEU A 141 -5.67 -13.43 13.59
N ASN A 142 -6.20 -12.42 12.89
CA ASN A 142 -7.39 -12.52 12.06
C ASN A 142 -7.23 -11.80 10.72
N ILE A 143 -7.86 -12.36 9.67
CA ILE A 143 -8.01 -11.72 8.35
C ILE A 143 -8.68 -10.35 8.48
N GLY A 144 -9.64 -10.21 9.40
CA GLY A 144 -10.33 -8.94 9.69
C GLY A 144 -9.42 -7.84 10.24
N GLU A 145 -8.36 -8.20 10.97
CA GLU A 145 -7.37 -7.24 11.46
C GLU A 145 -6.43 -6.82 10.33
N ALA A 146 -6.02 -7.77 9.48
CA ALA A 146 -5.20 -7.48 8.30
C ALA A 146 -5.94 -6.57 7.30
N THR A 147 -7.23 -6.82 7.02
CA THR A 147 -8.04 -5.96 6.11
C THR A 147 -8.27 -4.57 6.67
N THR A 148 -8.59 -4.45 7.97
CA THR A 148 -8.81 -3.15 8.61
C THR A 148 -7.52 -2.35 8.75
N TYR A 149 -6.40 -3.00 9.03
CA TYR A 149 -5.08 -2.39 8.99
C TYR A 149 -4.74 -1.88 7.59
N ALA A 150 -4.97 -2.69 6.55
CA ALA A 150 -4.76 -2.32 5.15
C ALA A 150 -5.56 -1.10 4.72
N LEU A 151 -6.85 -1.07 5.09
CA LEU A 151 -7.74 0.04 4.79
C LEU A 151 -7.28 1.30 5.54
N GLY A 152 -6.96 1.18 6.83
CA GLY A 152 -6.47 2.29 7.63
C GLY A 152 -5.18 2.88 7.09
N SER A 153 -4.21 2.03 6.73
CA SER A 153 -2.93 2.49 6.21
C SER A 153 -3.06 3.10 4.80
N GLY A 154 -3.93 2.53 3.97
CA GLY A 154 -4.24 3.09 2.64
C GLY A 154 -4.92 4.45 2.73
N VAL A 155 -5.89 4.60 3.64
CA VAL A 155 -6.56 5.89 3.88
C VAL A 155 -5.60 6.92 4.45
N GLY A 156 -4.74 6.53 5.39
CA GLY A 156 -3.67 7.38 5.91
C GLY A 156 -2.73 7.87 4.80
N TRP A 157 -2.42 7.00 3.84
CA TRP A 157 -1.61 7.34 2.67
C TRP A 157 -2.33 8.31 1.72
N PHE A 158 -3.61 8.03 1.42
CA PHE A 158 -4.46 8.87 0.57
C PHE A 158 -4.64 10.28 1.15
N LEU A 159 -4.91 10.40 2.45
CA LEU A 159 -5.06 11.71 3.10
C LEU A 159 -3.77 12.53 3.02
N ALA A 160 -2.62 11.88 3.20
CA ALA A 160 -1.33 12.55 3.09
C ALA A 160 -1.08 13.09 1.68
N ILE A 161 -1.31 12.29 0.62
CA ILE A 161 -1.00 12.71 -0.77
C ILE A 161 -1.95 13.82 -1.24
N VAL A 162 -3.24 13.73 -0.88
CA VAL A 162 -4.22 14.77 -1.16
C VAL A 162 -3.87 16.06 -0.42
N GLY A 163 -3.43 15.96 0.84
CA GLY A 163 -3.01 17.11 1.64
C GLY A 163 -1.87 17.89 1.01
N ILE A 164 -0.78 17.22 0.60
CA ILE A 164 0.35 17.91 -0.05
C ILE A 164 -0.01 18.43 -1.43
N ALA A 165 -0.84 17.72 -2.19
CA ALA A 165 -1.29 18.18 -3.50
C ALA A 165 -2.13 19.45 -3.39
N ALA A 166 -3.02 19.52 -2.40
CA ALA A 166 -3.81 20.71 -2.13
C ALA A 166 -2.93 21.91 -1.73
N ILE A 167 -1.89 21.69 -0.93
CA ILE A 167 -0.93 22.73 -0.55
C ILE A 167 -0.15 23.21 -1.78
N ARG A 168 0.38 22.30 -2.60
CA ARG A 168 1.15 22.62 -3.81
C ARG A 168 0.33 23.36 -4.84
N GLU A 169 -0.89 22.90 -5.11
CA GLU A 169 -1.81 23.53 -6.05
C GLU A 169 -2.19 24.95 -5.57
N LYS A 170 -2.40 25.16 -4.26
CA LYS A 170 -2.64 26.50 -3.69
C LYS A 170 -1.43 27.43 -3.81
N ILE A 171 -0.21 26.91 -3.62
CA ILE A 171 1.04 27.69 -3.73
C ILE A 171 1.25 28.15 -5.17
N GLU A 172 0.88 27.35 -6.17
CA GLU A 172 0.99 27.70 -7.58
C GLU A 172 0.15 28.93 -7.96
N TYR A 173 -1.04 29.09 -7.36
CA TYR A 173 -1.87 30.28 -7.51
C TYR A 173 -1.40 31.50 -6.69
N SER A 174 -0.42 31.30 -5.80
CA SER A 174 0.10 32.35 -4.91
C SER A 174 1.39 32.95 -5.49
N ASN A 175 1.66 34.22 -5.22
CA ASN A 175 2.88 34.86 -5.72
C ASN A 175 4.10 34.45 -4.88
N VAL A 176 4.64 33.27 -5.15
CA VAL A 176 5.80 32.71 -4.43
C VAL A 176 7.10 33.36 -4.94
N PRO A 177 8.01 33.80 -4.05
CA PRO A 177 9.34 34.28 -4.42
C PRO A 177 10.10 33.23 -5.25
N ALA A 178 10.84 33.67 -6.26
CA ALA A 178 11.53 32.79 -7.21
C ALA A 178 12.39 31.65 -6.57
N PRO A 179 13.10 31.85 -5.44
CA PRO A 179 13.87 30.79 -4.79
C PRO A 179 13.03 29.69 -4.13
N LEU A 180 11.73 29.94 -3.88
CA LEU A 180 10.83 29.04 -3.15
C LEU A 180 9.82 28.33 -4.06
N ARG A 181 10.00 28.41 -5.38
CA ARG A 181 9.04 27.86 -6.35
C ARG A 181 9.07 26.33 -6.52
N GLY A 182 10.06 25.64 -5.93
CA GLY A 182 10.11 24.18 -5.88
C GLY A 182 10.30 23.52 -7.24
#